data_AF-A0A1E4Q167-F1
#
_entry.id   AF-A0A1E4Q167-F1
#
_cell.length_a   1.000
_cell.length_b   1.000
_cell.length_c   1.000
_cell.angle_alpha   90.00
_cell.angle_beta   90.00
_cell.angle_gamma   90.00
#
_symmetry.space_group_name_H-M   'P 1'
#
loop_
_entity.id
_entity.type
_entity.pdbx_description
1 polymer ?
#
loop_
_entity_poly.entity_id
_entity_poly.type
_entity_poly.pdbx_seq_one_letter_code
_entity_poly.pdbx_strand_id
1 'polypeptide(L)'
;MATLTELLAQKAELEKKIIETQREEKTQAIAQVKTLMAQYGLTIADLGTRAPAPTRAGSTGRKVAAKYRDPATGDTWSGRGLQPKWLRAALAAGRSLADFAL
;
A
#
# COMPACT_ATOMS: atom_id res chain seq x y z
N MET A 1 15.11 -56.84 -13.43
CA MET A 1 15.38 -55.68 -12.54
C MET A 1 15.54 -54.47 -13.43
N ALA A 2 14.94 -53.33 -13.08
CA ALA A 2 15.12 -52.10 -13.85
C ALA A 2 16.62 -51.72 -13.88
N THR A 3 17.10 -51.29 -15.04
CA THR A 3 18.47 -50.83 -15.20
C THR A 3 18.66 -49.46 -14.54
N LEU A 4 19.88 -49.13 -14.14
CA LEU A 4 20.20 -47.83 -13.53
C LEU A 4 19.73 -46.65 -14.41
N THR A 5 19.89 -46.78 -15.73
CA THR A 5 19.42 -45.81 -16.73
C THR A 5 17.91 -45.63 -16.73
N GLU A 6 17.13 -46.71 -16.63
CA GLU A 6 15.66 -46.63 -16.56
C GLU A 6 15.19 -45.96 -15.27
N LEU A 7 15.84 -46.27 -14.13
CA LEU A 7 15.53 -45.64 -12.84
C LEU A 7 15.84 -44.13 -12.85
N LEU A 8 16.92 -43.72 -13.50
CA LEU A 8 17.25 -42.29 -13.65
C LEU A 8 16.26 -41.55 -14.56
N ALA A 9 15.82 -42.18 -15.65
CA ALA A 9 14.81 -41.61 -16.55
C ALA A 9 13.46 -41.42 -15.83
N GLN A 10 13.02 -42.42 -15.05
CA GLN A 10 11.80 -42.33 -14.24
C GLN A 10 11.86 -41.23 -13.20
N LYS A 11 13.01 -41.08 -12.52
CA LYS A 11 13.22 -39.99 -11.56
C LYS A 11 13.08 -38.62 -12.23
N ALA A 12 13.71 -38.42 -13.40
CA ALA A 12 13.65 -37.14 -14.11
C ALA A 12 12.22 -36.79 -14.56
N GLU A 13 11.42 -37.78 -14.96
CA GLU A 13 10.02 -37.55 -15.33
C GLU A 13 9.16 -37.20 -14.11
N LEU A 14 9.37 -37.89 -12.98
CA LEU A 14 8.69 -37.58 -11.72
C LEU A 14 9.05 -36.19 -11.21
N GLU A 15 10.33 -35.78 -11.28
CA GLU A 15 10.76 -34.43 -10.90
C GLU A 15 10.10 -33.35 -11.75
N LYS A 16 9.97 -33.57 -13.07
CA LYS A 16 9.24 -32.65 -13.95
C LYS A 16 7.77 -32.50 -13.54
N LYS A 17 7.08 -33.62 -13.31
CA LYS A 17 5.69 -33.64 -12.85
C LYS A 17 5.53 -32.92 -11.52
N ILE A 18 6.43 -33.15 -10.57
CA ILE A 18 6.42 -32.46 -9.27
C ILE A 18 6.53 -30.94 -9.44
N ILE A 19 7.44 -30.46 -10.28
CA ILE A 19 7.63 -29.02 -10.48
C ILE A 19 6.39 -28.39 -11.13
N GLU A 20 5.80 -29.07 -12.10
CA GLU A 20 4.58 -28.61 -12.79
C GLU A 20 3.40 -28.51 -11.82
N THR A 21 3.13 -29.57 -11.06
CA THR A 21 2.08 -29.58 -10.03
C THR A 21 2.33 -28.53 -8.96
N GLN A 22 3.56 -28.39 -8.46
CA GLN A 22 3.88 -27.35 -7.47
C GLN A 22 3.65 -25.94 -8.01
N ARG A 23 3.89 -25.70 -9.31
CA ARG A 23 3.66 -24.40 -9.92
C ARG A 23 2.17 -24.09 -9.98
N GLU A 24 1.35 -25.07 -10.36
CA GLU A 24 -0.11 -24.94 -10.37
C GLU A 24 -0.65 -24.70 -8.97
N GLU A 25 -0.26 -25.53 -7.99
CA GLU A 25 -0.65 -25.39 -6.59
C GLU A 25 -0.25 -24.03 -6.01
N LYS A 26 0.98 -23.56 -6.26
CA LYS A 26 1.43 -22.22 -5.84
C LYS A 26 0.59 -21.12 -6.46
N THR A 27 0.23 -21.25 -7.73
CA THR A 27 -0.59 -20.25 -8.42
C THR A 27 -2.01 -20.20 -7.85
N GLN A 28 -2.60 -21.37 -7.57
CA GLN A 28 -3.90 -21.47 -6.92
C GLN A 28 -3.86 -20.91 -5.49
N ALA A 29 -2.83 -21.24 -4.71
CA ALA A 29 -2.65 -20.72 -3.36
C ALA A 29 -2.53 -19.19 -3.36
N ILE A 30 -1.76 -18.61 -4.28
CA ILE A 30 -1.65 -17.15 -4.43
C ILE A 30 -3.01 -16.53 -4.79
N ALA A 31 -3.78 -17.16 -5.68
CA ALA A 31 -5.10 -16.67 -6.05
C ALA A 31 -6.06 -16.70 -4.84
N GLN A 32 -6.06 -17.78 -4.06
CA GLN A 32 -6.86 -17.90 -2.83
C GLN A 32 -6.47 -16.84 -1.80
N VAL A 33 -5.16 -16.64 -1.57
CA VAL A 33 -4.66 -15.61 -0.65
C VAL A 33 -5.11 -14.23 -1.13
N LYS A 34 -5.00 -13.91 -2.42
CA LYS A 34 -5.47 -12.63 -2.98
C LYS A 34 -6.98 -12.41 -2.78
N THR A 35 -7.79 -13.45 -2.99
CA THR A 35 -9.24 -13.38 -2.76
C THR A 35 -9.55 -13.12 -1.29
N LEU A 36 -8.89 -13.84 -0.38
CA LEU A 36 -9.03 -13.61 1.06
C LEU A 36 -8.56 -12.20 1.46
N MET A 37 -7.44 -11.74 0.92
CA MET A 37 -6.95 -10.39 1.16
C MET A 37 -7.96 -9.33 0.71
N ALA A 38 -8.57 -9.49 -0.47
CA ALA A 38 -9.59 -8.57 -0.96
C ALA A 38 -10.87 -8.60 -0.12
N GLN A 39 -11.32 -9.80 0.30
CA GLN A 39 -12.53 -9.97 1.11
C GLN A 39 -12.42 -9.28 2.48
N TYR A 40 -11.25 -9.37 3.11
CA TYR A 40 -11.02 -8.83 4.45
C TYR A 40 -10.29 -7.47 4.44
N GLY A 41 -10.00 -6.92 3.26
CA GLY A 41 -9.25 -5.66 3.13
C GLY A 41 -7.81 -5.75 3.67
N LEU A 42 -7.22 -6.94 3.66
CA LEU A 42 -5.86 -7.19 4.17
C LEU A 42 -4.83 -6.78 3.12
N THR A 43 -3.75 -6.19 3.59
CA THR A 43 -2.57 -5.84 2.80
C THR A 43 -1.41 -6.76 3.13
N ILE A 44 -0.36 -6.75 2.30
CA ILE A 44 0.86 -7.54 2.56
C ILE A 44 1.47 -7.17 3.93
N ALA A 45 1.26 -5.93 4.41
CA ALA A 45 1.71 -5.49 5.72
C ALA A 45 1.01 -6.22 6.88
N ASP A 46 -0.23 -6.66 6.70
CA ASP A 46 -1.01 -7.39 7.71
C ASP A 46 -0.58 -8.86 7.84
N LEU A 47 0.18 -9.39 6.86
CA LEU A 47 0.74 -10.74 6.86
C LEU A 47 2.11 -10.84 7.54
N GLY A 48 2.72 -9.70 7.91
CA GLY A 48 4.02 -9.67 8.60
C GLY A 48 3.93 -10.21 10.03
N THR A 49 4.98 -10.90 10.49
CA THR A 49 5.13 -11.52 11.84
C THR A 49 5.17 -10.54 13.01
N ARG A 50 4.80 -9.28 12.79
CA ARG A 50 4.63 -8.33 13.88
C ARG A 50 3.18 -8.44 14.33
N ALA A 51 3.00 -8.95 15.55
CA ALA A 51 1.72 -8.88 16.26
C ALA A 51 1.06 -7.53 15.95
N PRO A 52 -0.26 -7.49 15.70
CA PRO A 52 -0.94 -6.25 15.41
C PRO A 52 -0.77 -5.36 16.64
N ALA A 53 0.24 -4.49 16.62
CA ALA A 53 0.09 -3.20 17.25
C ALA A 53 -1.22 -2.68 16.67
N PRO A 54 -2.20 -2.26 17.49
CA PRO A 54 -3.49 -1.82 16.98
C PRO A 54 -3.18 -0.79 15.91
N THR A 55 -3.30 -1.22 14.65
CA THR A 55 -3.33 -0.34 13.52
C THR A 55 -4.65 0.35 13.80
N ARG A 56 -4.56 1.49 14.47
CA ARG A 56 -5.57 2.53 14.31
C ARG A 56 -5.83 2.49 12.84
N ALA A 57 -7.04 2.02 12.48
CA ALA A 57 -7.54 2.00 11.14
C ALA A 57 -6.91 3.21 10.47
N GLY A 58 -6.05 2.99 9.48
CA GLY A 58 -5.49 4.08 8.73
C GLY A 58 -6.68 4.80 8.12
N SER A 59 -7.28 5.76 8.83
CA SER A 59 -6.83 7.13 8.71
C SER A 59 -5.89 7.25 7.51
N THR A 60 -6.45 7.07 6.30
CA THR A 60 -6.45 8.16 5.34
C THR A 60 -6.53 9.41 6.20
N GLY A 61 -5.36 9.98 6.53
CA GLY A 61 -5.26 11.13 7.40
C GLY A 61 -6.34 12.05 6.91
N ARG A 62 -7.42 12.18 7.68
CA ARG A 62 -8.66 12.83 7.26
C ARG A 62 -8.18 14.10 6.59
N LYS A 63 -8.24 14.17 5.24
CA LYS A 63 -7.62 15.28 4.51
C LYS A 63 -8.25 16.50 5.14
N VAL A 64 -7.48 17.18 6.01
CA VAL A 64 -8.06 18.25 6.81
C VAL A 64 -8.40 19.27 5.77
N ALA A 65 -9.69 19.55 5.62
CA ALA A 65 -10.18 20.43 4.56
C ALA A 65 -9.29 21.67 4.55
N ALA A 66 -8.74 22.00 3.38
CA ALA A 66 -8.03 23.25 3.22
C ALA A 66 -8.95 24.36 3.71
N LYS A 67 -8.48 25.15 4.66
CA LYS A 67 -9.25 26.28 5.21
C LYS A 67 -8.85 27.57 4.49
N TYR A 68 -7.64 27.62 3.97
CA TYR A 68 -7.09 28.77 3.28
C TYR A 68 -6.45 28.39 1.94
N ARG A 69 -6.53 29.27 0.95
CA ARG A 69 -5.97 29.12 -0.39
C ARG A 69 -5.33 30.42 -0.87
N ASP A 70 -4.18 30.31 -1.51
CA ASP A 70 -3.52 31.41 -2.20
C ASP A 70 -4.18 31.65 -3.57
N PRO A 71 -4.73 32.84 -3.86
CA PRO A 71 -5.31 33.15 -5.17
C PRO A 71 -4.25 33.28 -6.28
N ALA A 72 -2.98 33.53 -5.95
CA ALA A 72 -1.92 33.71 -6.94
C ALA A 72 -1.32 32.38 -7.42
N THR A 73 -1.13 31.43 -6.50
CA THR A 73 -0.45 30.15 -6.77
C THR A 73 -1.40 28.94 -6.73
N GLY A 74 -2.55 29.08 -6.06
CA GLY A 74 -3.48 27.98 -5.83
C GLY A 74 -3.10 27.07 -4.66
N ASP A 75 -1.99 27.34 -3.96
CA ASP A 75 -1.54 26.58 -2.79
C ASP A 75 -2.57 26.63 -1.66
N THR A 76 -2.73 25.54 -0.92
CA THR A 76 -3.73 25.44 0.15
C THR A 76 -3.12 25.11 1.51
N TRP A 77 -3.77 25.59 2.57
CA TRP A 77 -3.38 25.34 3.94
C TRP A 77 -4.58 25.00 4.81
N SER A 78 -4.48 23.93 5.58
CA SER A 78 -5.55 23.43 6.44
C SER A 78 -5.67 24.17 7.78
N GLY A 79 -4.82 25.16 8.03
CA GLY A 79 -4.74 25.85 9.32
C GLY A 79 -4.11 25.03 10.45
N ARG A 80 -3.62 23.81 10.14
CA ARG A 80 -2.86 22.96 11.07
C ARG A 80 -1.41 22.83 10.61
N GLY A 81 -0.48 22.87 11.55
CA GLY A 81 0.96 22.74 11.29
C GLY A 81 1.64 24.04 10.88
N LEU A 82 2.84 23.94 10.29
CA LEU A 82 3.64 25.10 9.90
C LEU A 82 2.92 25.93 8.84
N GLN A 83 2.86 27.24 9.06
CA GLN A 83 2.26 28.18 8.12
C GLN A 83 3.11 28.27 6.83
N PRO A 84 2.50 28.21 5.63
CA PRO A 84 3.23 28.28 4.38
C PRO A 84 3.81 29.68 4.14
N LYS A 85 4.89 29.73 3.35
CA LYS A 85 5.65 30.97 3.09
C LYS A 85 4.78 32.08 2.50
N TRP A 86 3.87 31.75 1.57
CA TRP A 86 2.96 32.71 0.94
C TRP A 86 2.05 33.39 1.97
N LEU A 87 1.47 32.62 2.89
CA LEU A 87 0.56 33.16 3.89
C LEU A 87 1.32 34.02 4.91
N ARG A 88 2.54 33.59 5.29
CA ARG A 88 3.38 34.38 6.19
C ARG A 88 3.82 35.71 5.57
N ALA A 89 4.16 35.70 4.28
CA ALA A 89 4.48 36.91 3.53
C ALA A 89 3.27 37.84 3.38
N ALA A 90 2.09 37.28 3.13
CA ALA A 90 0.85 38.06 3.02
C ALA A 90 0.45 38.73 4.35
N LEU A 91 0.56 38.02 5.47
CA LEU A 91 0.33 38.60 6.79
C LEU A 91 1.36 39.70 7.12
N ALA A 92 2.63 39.51 6.76
CA ALA A 92 3.67 40.52 6.94
C ALA A 92 3.44 41.77 6.06
N ALA A 93 2.81 41.60 4.89
CA ALA A 93 2.39 42.69 4.02
C ALA A 93 1.09 43.39 4.47
N GLY A 94 0.57 43.04 5.66
CA GLY A 94 -0.62 43.66 6.24
C GLY A 94 -1.96 43.09 5.76
N ARG A 95 -1.96 41.98 5.01
CA ARG A 95 -3.21 41.29 4.63
C ARG A 95 -3.70 40.42 5.78
N SER A 96 -5.01 40.14 5.78
CA SER A 96 -5.62 39.33 6.82
C SER A 96 -5.66 37.85 6.41
N LEU A 97 -5.65 36.96 7.40
CA LEU A 97 -5.82 35.52 7.16
C LEU A 97 -7.20 35.20 6.53
N ALA A 98 -8.20 36.06 6.76
CA ALA A 98 -9.55 35.91 6.23
C ALA A 98 -9.62 36.09 4.71
N ASP A 99 -8.73 36.90 4.13
CA ASP A 99 -8.66 37.14 2.67
C ASP A 99 -8.29 35.88 1.88
N PHE A 100 -7.72 34.89 2.56
CA PHE A 100 -7.31 33.63 1.98
C PHE A 100 -8.24 32.49 2.34
N ALA A 101 -9.32 32.71 3.08
CA ALA A 101 -10.24 31.64 3.47
C ALA A 101 -10.95 31.06 2.22
N LEU A 102 -11.10 29.73 2.17
CA LEU A 102 -11.92 29.04 1.17
C LEU A 102 -13.41 29.17 1.47
#